data_AF-A0A167W562-F1
#
_entry.id   AF-A0A167W562-F1
#
_cell.length_a   1.000
_cell.length_b   1.000
_cell.length_c   1.000
_cell.angle_alpha   90.00
_cell.angle_beta   90.00
_cell.angle_gamma   90.00
#
_symmetry.space_group_name_H-M   'P 1'
#
loop_
_entity.id
_entity.type
_entity.pdbx_description
1 polymer ?
#
loop_
_entity_poly.entity_id
_entity_poly.type
_entity_poly.pdbx_seq_one_letter_code
_entity_poly.pdbx_strand_id
1 'polypeptide(L)'
;MTSIITSIKDLLTSIFEVIFSVVKSTLDTGYQLLLAFADFFAGIPKMLQHLLKGSLEATGGVGAFVASNIVVIALIALGSYGYLVYLRREGRPVQVTTKKSN
;
A
#
# COMPACT_ATOMS: atom_id res chain seq x y z
N MET A 1 -10.42 65.98 -30.54
CA MET A 1 -9.33 66.02 -29.53
C MET A 1 -9.48 64.94 -28.45
N THR A 2 -10.68 64.43 -28.17
CA THR A 2 -10.94 63.33 -27.23
C THR A 2 -10.22 62.02 -27.61
N SER A 3 -10.19 61.63 -28.89
CA SER A 3 -9.56 60.38 -29.33
C SER A 3 -8.06 60.29 -29.04
N ILE A 4 -7.32 61.40 -29.10
CA ILE A 4 -5.89 61.42 -28.80
C ILE A 4 -5.65 61.12 -27.31
N ILE A 5 -6.48 61.68 -26.44
CA ILE A 5 -6.38 61.48 -24.99
C ILE A 5 -6.75 60.04 -24.61
N THR A 6 -7.75 59.43 -25.27
CA THR A 6 -8.08 58.01 -25.06
C THR A 6 -6.97 57.09 -25.54
N SER A 7 -6.43 57.31 -26.74
CA SER A 7 -5.34 56.48 -27.26
C SER A 7 -4.07 56.55 -26.40
N ILE A 8 -3.75 57.70 -25.81
CA ILE A 8 -2.63 57.83 -24.87
C ILE A 8 -2.88 57.03 -23.59
N LYS A 9 -4.12 57.04 -23.06
CA LYS A 9 -4.48 56.24 -21.89
C LYS A 9 -4.41 54.74 -22.16
N ASP A 10 -4.86 54.31 -23.33
CA ASP A 10 -4.80 52.90 -23.72
C ASP A 10 -3.35 52.44 -23.88
N LEU A 11 -2.50 53.30 -24.46
CA LEU A 11 -1.08 53.02 -24.64
C LEU A 11 -0.34 52.91 -23.30
N LEU A 12 -0.62 53.83 -22.36
CA LEU A 12 -0.08 53.75 -21.00
C LEU A 12 -0.59 52.50 -20.27
N THR A 13 -1.88 52.17 -20.40
CA THR A 13 -2.48 50.99 -19.76
C THR A 13 -1.82 49.72 -20.28
N SER A 14 -1.62 49.59 -21.59
CA SER A 14 -0.95 48.44 -22.20
C SER A 14 0.50 48.30 -21.72
N ILE A 15 1.24 49.42 -21.61
CA ILE A 15 2.62 49.40 -21.08
C ILE A 15 2.63 48.91 -19.63
N PHE A 16 1.75 49.43 -18.77
CA PHE A 16 1.66 48.99 -17.39
C PHE A 16 1.22 47.53 -17.27
N GLU A 17 0.27 47.09 -18.10
CA GLU A 17 -0.22 45.72 -18.11
C GLU A 17 0.89 44.72 -18.48
N VAL A 18 1.71 45.04 -19.48
CA VAL A 18 2.86 44.20 -19.84
C VAL A 18 3.88 44.15 -18.71
N ILE A 19 4.22 45.28 -18.09
CA ILE A 19 5.17 45.32 -16.95
C ILE A 19 4.64 44.48 -15.79
N PHE A 20 3.37 44.66 -15.40
CA PHE A 20 2.74 43.89 -14.34
C PHE A 20 2.62 42.40 -14.69
N SER A 21 2.34 42.07 -15.96
CA SER A 21 2.27 40.70 -16.45
C SER A 21 3.62 39.99 -16.32
N VAL A 22 4.71 40.64 -16.73
CA VAL A 22 6.06 40.08 -16.60
C VAL A 22 6.45 39.89 -15.14
N VAL A 23 6.15 40.87 -14.27
CA VAL A 23 6.40 40.76 -12.82
C VAL A 23 5.60 39.61 -12.20
N LYS A 24 4.29 39.54 -12.47
CA LYS A 24 3.43 38.46 -11.96
C LYS A 24 3.89 37.09 -12.45
N SER A 25 4.20 36.97 -13.74
CA SER A 25 4.69 35.72 -14.34
C SER A 25 5.99 35.24 -13.68
N THR A 26 6.92 36.17 -13.43
CA THR A 26 8.20 35.86 -12.76
C THR A 26 7.98 35.42 -11.31
N LEU A 27 7.11 36.12 -10.57
CA LEU A 27 6.78 35.76 -9.19
C LEU A 27 6.05 34.42 -9.09
N ASP A 28 5.10 34.16 -10.00
CA ASP A 28 4.34 32.91 -10.04
C ASP A 28 5.27 31.72 -10.36
N THR A 29 6.16 31.88 -11.33
CA THR A 29 7.18 30.88 -11.66
C THR A 29 8.11 30.62 -10.46
N GLY A 30 8.55 31.68 -9.77
CA GLY A 30 9.38 31.55 -8.57
C GLY A 30 8.67 30.83 -7.42
N TYR A 31 7.39 31.13 -7.21
CA TYR A 31 6.56 30.46 -6.20
C TYR A 31 6.32 28.98 -6.53
N GLN A 32 6.03 28.67 -7.79
CA GLN A 32 5.92 27.28 -8.26
C GLN A 32 7.21 26.49 -8.07
N LEU A 33 8.37 27.13 -8.28
CA LEU A 33 9.67 26.48 -8.09
C LEU A 33 9.93 26.19 -6.61
N LEU A 34 9.56 27.11 -5.71
CA LEU A 34 9.60 26.90 -4.26
C LEU A 34 8.66 25.78 -3.80
N LEU A 35 7.44 25.73 -4.34
CA LEU A 35 6.49 24.65 -4.08
C LEU A 35 7.02 23.30 -4.57
N ALA A 36 7.52 23.24 -5.80
CA ALA A 36 8.12 22.02 -6.37
C ALA A 36 9.31 21.55 -5.54
N PHE A 37 10.12 22.47 -5.02
CA PHE A 37 11.22 22.16 -4.13
C PHE A 37 10.70 21.60 -2.79
N ALA A 38 9.71 22.24 -2.17
CA ALA A 38 9.08 21.73 -0.95
C ALA A 38 8.45 20.35 -1.16
N ASP A 39 7.76 20.13 -2.27
CA ASP A 39 7.15 18.86 -2.65
C ASP A 39 8.19 17.78 -2.92
N PHE A 40 9.33 18.13 -3.50
CA PHE A 40 10.46 17.21 -3.67
C PHE A 40 10.96 16.71 -2.32
N PHE A 41 11.18 17.61 -1.34
CA PHE A 41 11.58 17.22 0.01
C PHE A 41 10.48 16.46 0.76
N ALA A 42 9.20 16.78 0.54
CA ALA A 42 8.08 16.02 1.09
C ALA A 42 7.91 14.64 0.43
N GLY A 43 8.39 14.48 -0.81
CA GLY A 43 8.38 13.23 -1.56
C GLY A 43 9.36 12.19 -1.01
N ILE A 44 10.53 12.62 -0.52
CA ILE A 44 11.56 11.73 0.05
C ILE A 44 11.03 10.85 1.20
N PRO A 45 10.42 11.39 2.28
CA PRO A 45 9.90 10.57 3.37
C PRO A 45 8.72 9.70 2.92
N LYS A 46 7.87 10.16 1.99
CA LYS A 46 6.80 9.32 1.41
C LYS A 46 7.38 8.12 0.67
N MET A 47 8.41 8.34 -0.14
CA MET A 47 9.07 7.26 -0.89
C MET A 47 9.72 6.25 0.06
N LEU A 48 10.40 6.72 1.10
CA LEU A 48 10.99 5.87 2.14
C LEU A 48 9.93 5.05 2.89
N GLN A 49 8.80 5.66 3.25
CA GLN A 49 7.68 4.95 3.87
C GLN A 49 7.11 3.86 2.96
N HIS A 50 6.95 4.12 1.66
CA HIS A 50 6.49 3.12 0.71
C HIS A 50 7.48 1.96 0.56
N LEU A 51 8.78 2.24 0.51
CA LEU A 51 9.82 1.21 0.44
C LEU A 51 9.85 0.34 1.71
N LEU A 52 9.77 0.97 2.89
CA LEU A 52 9.73 0.24 4.15
C LEU A 52 8.47 -0.62 4.28
N LYS A 53 7.29 -0.07 3.95
CA LYS A 53 6.04 -0.84 3.95
C LYS A 53 6.10 -1.99 2.96
N GLY A 54 6.56 -1.75 1.72
CA GLY A 54 6.70 -2.79 0.71
C GLY A 54 7.69 -3.89 1.13
N SER A 55 8.80 -3.54 1.78
CA SER A 55 9.77 -4.50 2.29
C SER A 55 9.23 -5.31 3.48
N LEU A 56 8.54 -4.67 4.42
CA LEU A 56 7.87 -5.34 5.53
C LEU A 56 6.77 -6.28 5.03
N GLU A 57 5.99 -5.86 4.04
CA GLU A 57 4.91 -6.65 3.46
C GLU A 57 5.46 -7.85 2.68
N ALA A 58 6.55 -7.68 1.93
CA ALA A 58 7.24 -8.80 1.30
C ALA A 58 7.78 -9.81 2.32
N THR A 59 8.41 -9.33 3.39
CA THR A 59 8.94 -10.19 4.47
C THR A 59 7.81 -10.86 5.26
N GLY A 60 6.74 -10.13 5.55
CA GLY A 60 5.53 -10.64 6.17
C GLY A 60 4.82 -11.67 5.30
N GLY A 61 4.82 -11.49 3.97
CA GLY A 61 4.31 -12.45 3.00
C GLY A 61 5.06 -13.78 3.02
N VAL A 62 6.40 -13.75 3.13
CA VAL A 62 7.21 -14.97 3.31
C VAL A 62 6.88 -15.66 4.63
N GLY A 63 6.77 -14.89 5.73
CA GLY A 63 6.38 -15.43 7.03
C GLY A 63 4.99 -16.08 6.99
N ALA A 64 4.02 -15.41 6.36
CA ALA A 64 2.66 -15.93 6.19
C ALA A 64 2.62 -17.19 5.32
N PHE A 65 3.44 -17.26 4.27
CA PHE A 65 3.58 -18.45 3.43
C PHE A 65 4.12 -19.65 4.22
N VAL A 66 5.17 -19.45 5.01
CA VAL A 66 5.73 -20.51 5.85
C VAL A 66 4.73 -20.95 6.91
N ALA A 67 4.10 -20.00 7.62
CA ALA A 67 3.08 -20.28 8.62
C ALA A 67 1.89 -21.06 8.04
N SER A 68 1.42 -20.67 6.84
CA SER A 68 0.32 -21.35 6.14
C SER A 68 0.67 -22.81 5.82
N ASN A 69 1.88 -23.08 5.32
CA ASN A 69 2.31 -24.44 5.04
C ASN A 69 2.44 -25.29 6.31
N ILE A 70 2.96 -24.72 7.41
CA ILE A 70 3.02 -25.41 8.70
C ILE A 70 1.63 -25.83 9.17
N VAL A 71 0.63 -24.94 9.04
CA VAL A 71 -0.77 -25.25 9.40
C VAL A 71 -1.31 -26.41 8.57
N VAL A 72 -1.08 -26.42 7.25
CA VAL A 72 -1.53 -27.50 6.38
C VAL A 72 -0.88 -28.83 6.77
N ILE A 73 0.43 -28.84 6.99
CA ILE A 73 1.17 -30.05 7.42
C ILE A 73 0.64 -30.54 8.77
N ALA A 74 0.39 -29.63 9.72
CA ALA A 74 -0.14 -29.97 11.03
C ALA A 74 -1.53 -30.63 10.94
N LEU A 75 -2.40 -30.13 10.05
CA LEU A 75 -3.73 -30.73 9.82
C LEU A 75 -3.62 -32.13 9.22
N ILE A 76 -2.75 -32.33 8.24
CA ILE A 76 -2.51 -33.65 7.64
C ILE A 76 -1.95 -34.63 8.70
N ALA A 77 -1.00 -34.18 9.52
CA ALA A 77 -0.42 -35.00 10.57
C ALA A 77 -1.45 -35.39 11.65
N LEU A 78 -2.28 -34.45 12.09
CA LEU A 78 -3.36 -34.71 13.04
C LEU A 78 -4.43 -35.64 12.45
N GLY A 79 -4.83 -35.43 11.20
CA GLY A 79 -5.80 -36.26 10.51
C GLY A 79 -5.31 -37.70 10.33
N SER A 80 -4.08 -37.87 9.85
CA SER A 80 -3.46 -39.19 9.68
C SER A 80 -3.25 -39.92 11.01
N TYR A 81 -2.78 -39.22 12.05
CA TYR A 81 -2.66 -39.80 13.39
C TYR A 81 -4.02 -40.22 13.95
N GLY A 82 -5.04 -39.36 13.84
CA GLY A 82 -6.41 -39.68 14.25
C GLY A 82 -6.97 -40.91 13.54
N TYR A 83 -6.73 -41.01 12.23
CA TYR A 83 -7.12 -42.17 11.43
C TYR A 83 -6.40 -43.45 11.85
N LEU A 84 -5.09 -43.40 12.11
CA LEU A 84 -4.34 -44.55 12.62
C LEU A 84 -4.83 -45.00 14.00
N VAL A 85 -5.14 -44.06 14.88
CA VAL A 85 -5.74 -44.34 16.19
C VAL A 85 -7.12 -44.99 16.04
N TYR A 86 -7.93 -44.51 15.09
CA TYR A 86 -9.23 -45.10 14.77
C TYR A 86 -9.10 -46.54 14.29
N LEU A 87 -8.24 -46.81 13.31
CA LEU A 87 -7.96 -48.18 12.81
C LEU A 87 -7.47 -49.12 13.92
N ARG A 88 -6.61 -48.64 14.82
CA ARG A 88 -6.13 -49.42 15.96
C ARG A 88 -7.26 -49.82 16.92
N ARG A 89 -8.36 -49.06 16.98
CA ARG A 89 -9.54 -49.38 17.79
C ARG A 89 -10.43 -50.42 17.09
N GLU A 90 -10.55 -50.39 15.77
CA GLU A 90 -11.32 -51.38 14.99
C GLU A 90 -10.62 -52.75 14.92
N GLY A 91 -9.28 -52.79 14.98
CA GLY A 91 -8.51 -54.04 14.99
C GLY A 91 -8.50 -54.83 16.30
N ARG A 92 -9.19 -54.39 17.36
CA ARG A 92 -9.37 -55.19 18.58
C ARG A 92 -10.59 -56.11 18.41
N PRO A 93 -10.42 -57.43 18.28
CA PRO A 93 -11.57 -58.33 18.34
C PRO A 93 -12.26 -58.12 19.70
N VAL A 94 -13.54 -57.77 19.65
CA VAL A 94 -14.39 -57.78 20.85
C VAL A 94 -14.30 -59.21 21.37
N GLN A 95 -13.61 -59.42 22.49
CA GLN A 95 -13.68 -60.69 23.21
C GLN A 95 -15.10 -60.81 23.72
N VAL A 96 -15.99 -61.35 22.89
CA VAL A 96 -17.25 -61.89 23.35
C VAL A 96 -16.88 -63.06 24.24
N THR A 97 -16.79 -62.80 25.54
CA THR A 97 -16.77 -63.84 26.56
C THR A 97 -18.01 -64.69 26.34
N THR A 98 -17.86 -65.79 25.61
CA THR A 98 -18.85 -66.86 25.51
C THR A 98 -19.07 -67.35 26.92
N LYS A 99 -20.09 -66.80 27.59
CA LYS A 99 -20.63 -67.34 28.83
C LYS A 99 -21.13 -68.75 28.49
N LYS A 100 -20.34 -69.76 28.86
CA LYS A 100 -20.75 -71.16 28.85
C LYS A 100 -21.99 -71.27 29.74
N SER A 101 -23.16 -71.50 29.14
CA SER A 101 -24.37 -71.87 29.88
C SER A 101 -24.17 -73.30 30.38
N ASN A 102 -24.02 -73.43 31.70
CA ASN A 102 -24.36 -74.67 32.40
C ASN A 102 -25.87 -74.68 32.66
#